data_AF-A0A3D1MA08-F1
#
_entry.id   AF-A0A3D1MA08-F1
#
_cell.length_a   1.000
_cell.length_b   1.000
_cell.length_c   1.000
_cell.angle_alpha   90.00
_cell.angle_beta   90.00
_cell.angle_gamma   90.00
#
_symmetry.space_group_name_H-M   'P 1'
#
loop_
_entity.id
_entity.type
_entity.pdbx_description
1 polymer ?
#
loop_
_entity_poly.entity_id
_entity_poly.type
_entity_poly.pdbx_seq_one_letter_code
_entity_poly.pdbx_strand_id
1 'polypeptide(L)'
;RQYQRQHNPGRVVLEYNPFWSVASLEAMKLPDGWGIVQKIVIVDASTFQVYMNNMKSLFVEMVRNADMVLFNRSSADLPLANFRRSVKVVSPGCSVEFAGENNEPVDIFEDDVPYDITQDPIVIDDIDYGIFYVDMRDNPERYDGKMVRFRARVLKSSRTDADIFMPARPAMTCCAEDVQYIGYICHSKNARRLTEGSWIELTARVRWEYVDLAGEEEPVFYAKSIQAARAPEDEMVYFN
;
A
#
# COMPACT_ATOMS: atom_id res chain seq x y z
N ARG A 1 32.82 22.07 -15.32
CA ARG A 1 33.84 21.48 -16.24
C ARG A 1 35.25 21.43 -15.64
N GLN A 2 35.76 22.48 -14.97
CA GLN A 2 37.09 22.49 -14.35
C GLN A 2 37.27 21.40 -13.28
N TYR A 3 36.37 21.34 -12.29
CA TYR A 3 36.45 20.34 -11.21
C TYR A 3 36.30 18.90 -11.69
N GLN A 4 35.48 18.64 -12.71
CA GLN A 4 35.38 17.31 -13.32
C GLN A 4 36.73 16.85 -13.90
N ARG A 5 37.44 17.74 -14.61
CA ARG A 5 38.75 17.42 -15.18
C ARG A 5 39.83 17.27 -14.11
N GLN A 6 39.75 18.06 -13.04
CA GLN A 6 40.76 18.07 -11.98
C GLN A 6 40.64 16.86 -11.05
N HIS A 7 39.42 16.45 -10.70
CA HIS A 7 39.18 15.45 -9.66
C HIS A 7 38.61 14.13 -10.17
N ASN A 8 38.04 14.12 -11.38
CA ASN A 8 37.41 12.96 -12.01
C ASN A 8 36.56 12.10 -11.02
N PRO A 9 35.59 12.71 -10.32
CA PRO A 9 34.84 12.00 -9.29
C PRO A 9 33.97 10.89 -9.89
N GLY A 10 33.93 9.73 -9.24
CA GLY A 10 33.01 8.64 -9.59
C GLY A 10 31.58 8.83 -9.06
N ARG A 11 31.41 9.65 -8.02
CA ARG A 11 30.11 10.02 -7.43
C ARG A 11 30.20 11.41 -6.82
N VAL A 12 29.10 12.15 -6.84
CA VAL A 12 28.94 13.42 -6.13
C VAL A 12 27.72 13.32 -5.22
N VAL A 13 27.89 13.73 -3.97
CA VAL A 13 26.80 13.85 -3.01
C VAL A 13 26.46 15.34 -2.89
N LEU A 14 25.19 15.67 -3.04
CA LEU A 14 24.68 17.03 -2.95
C LEU A 14 23.65 17.08 -1.82
N GLU A 15 23.96 17.83 -0.77
CA GLU A 15 22.94 18.27 0.17
C GLU A 15 22.13 19.39 -0.48
N TYR A 16 20.81 19.25 -0.50
CA TYR A 16 19.93 20.19 -1.19
C TYR A 16 18.76 20.59 -0.32
N ASN A 17 18.59 21.90 -0.13
CA ASN A 17 17.49 22.45 0.66
C ASN A 17 16.20 22.46 -0.19
N PRO A 18 15.09 21.86 0.29
CA PRO A 18 13.84 21.80 -0.47
C PRO A 18 13.24 23.17 -0.78
N PHE A 19 13.57 24.23 -0.02
CA PHE A 19 13.12 25.59 -0.32
C PHE A 19 13.71 26.19 -1.59
N TRP A 20 14.74 25.57 -2.19
CA TRP A 20 15.33 26.00 -3.45
C TRP A 20 14.63 25.44 -4.69
N SER A 21 13.51 24.73 -4.48
CA SER A 21 12.75 23.97 -5.47
C SER A 21 13.50 22.80 -6.07
N VAL A 22 13.09 21.59 -5.69
CA VAL A 22 13.70 20.36 -6.19
C VAL A 22 13.38 20.15 -7.68
N ALA A 23 12.21 20.62 -8.13
CA ALA A 23 11.87 20.61 -9.55
C ALA A 23 12.88 21.40 -10.40
N SER A 24 13.41 22.50 -9.85
CA SER A 24 14.43 23.31 -10.53
C SER A 24 15.77 22.57 -10.65
N LEU A 25 16.14 21.78 -9.64
CA LEU A 25 17.31 20.91 -9.69
C LEU A 25 17.14 19.80 -10.73
N GLU A 26 15.99 19.11 -10.71
CA GLU A 26 15.67 18.01 -11.63
C GLU A 26 15.61 18.46 -13.10
N ALA A 27 15.14 19.68 -13.35
CA ALA A 27 15.09 20.27 -14.69
C ALA A 27 16.43 20.88 -15.16
N MET A 28 17.43 20.97 -14.29
CA MET A 28 18.69 21.65 -14.60
C MET A 28 19.50 20.86 -15.63
N LYS A 29 20.07 21.58 -16.61
CA LYS A 29 21.03 20.97 -17.53
C LYS A 29 22.33 20.63 -16.78
N LEU A 30 22.51 19.34 -16.51
CA LEU A 30 23.73 18.82 -15.89
C LEU A 30 24.90 18.79 -16.88
N PRO A 31 26.16 18.76 -16.39
CA PRO A 31 27.33 18.56 -17.22
C PRO A 31 27.24 17.27 -18.05
N ASP A 32 27.90 17.26 -19.21
CA ASP A 32 27.91 16.08 -20.09
C ASP A 32 28.41 14.83 -19.33
N GLY A 33 27.63 13.74 -19.40
CA GLY A 33 27.90 12.48 -18.70
C GLY A 33 27.43 12.41 -17.24
N TRP A 34 26.81 13.47 -16.71
CA TRP A 34 26.23 13.47 -15.37
C TRP A 34 24.73 13.20 -15.41
N GLY A 35 24.22 12.53 -14.37
CA GLY A 35 22.80 12.31 -14.13
C GLY A 35 22.53 12.26 -12.63
N ILE A 36 21.29 12.53 -12.24
CA ILE A 36 20.83 12.25 -10.87
C ILE A 36 20.63 10.74 -10.80
N VAL A 37 21.43 10.07 -9.97
CA VAL A 37 21.40 8.61 -9.82
C VAL A 37 20.48 8.19 -8.68
N GLN A 38 20.40 9.01 -7.63
CA GLN A 38 19.61 8.70 -6.44
C GLN A 38 19.21 9.98 -5.72
N LYS A 39 17.95 10.07 -5.32
CA LYS A 39 17.36 11.10 -4.47
C LYS A 39 16.94 10.47 -3.15
N ILE A 40 17.66 10.82 -2.09
CA ILE A 40 17.39 10.38 -0.72
C ILE A 40 16.84 11.57 0.07
N VAL A 41 15.70 11.37 0.72
CA VAL A 41 15.07 12.37 1.60
C VAL A 41 15.16 11.87 3.02
N ILE A 42 15.66 12.70 3.93
CA ILE A 42 15.73 12.38 5.35
C ILE A 42 14.70 13.24 6.08
N VAL A 43 13.85 12.60 6.88
CA VAL A 43 12.74 13.24 7.59
C VAL A 43 12.83 12.90 9.06
N ASP A 44 12.62 13.91 9.91
CA ASP A 44 12.45 13.68 11.35
C ASP A 44 11.01 13.25 11.64
N ALA A 45 10.84 12.00 12.08
CA ALA A 45 9.52 11.39 12.33
C ALA A 45 8.73 12.17 13.39
N SER A 46 9.40 12.68 14.43
CA SER A 46 8.75 13.40 15.55
C SER A 46 8.07 14.71 15.14
N THR A 47 8.51 15.30 14.02
CA THR A 47 7.98 16.56 13.51
C THR A 47 7.17 16.42 12.21
N PHE A 48 7.16 15.21 11.63
CA PHE A 48 6.57 14.97 10.32
C PHE A 48 5.11 15.40 10.21
N GLN A 49 4.28 15.09 11.21
CA GLN A 49 2.87 15.48 11.20
C GLN A 49 2.68 17.00 11.18
N VAL A 50 3.52 17.74 11.90
CA VAL A 50 3.48 19.21 11.92
C VAL A 50 3.84 19.77 10.55
N TYR A 51 4.87 19.21 9.89
CA TYR A 51 5.24 19.60 8.54
C TYR A 51 4.15 19.25 7.52
N MET A 52 3.53 18.09 7.63
CA MET A 52 2.43 17.70 6.73
C MET A 52 1.22 18.62 6.88
N ASN A 53 0.90 19.07 8.10
CA ASN A 53 -0.24 19.93 8.36
C ASN A 53 -0.02 21.38 7.89
N ASN A 54 1.20 21.90 8.00
CA ASN A 54 1.49 23.32 7.76
C ASN A 54 2.26 23.59 6.46
N MET A 55 3.00 22.60 5.96
CA MET A 55 3.93 22.73 4.83
C MET A 55 3.77 21.57 3.83
N LYS A 56 2.53 21.08 3.66
CA LYS A 56 2.21 19.94 2.76
C LYS A 56 2.80 20.09 1.36
N SER A 57 2.68 21.27 0.76
CA SER A 57 3.17 21.53 -0.60
C SER A 57 4.68 21.34 -0.73
N LEU A 58 5.43 21.86 0.23
CA LEU A 58 6.89 21.71 0.28
C LEU A 58 7.30 20.25 0.47
N PHE A 59 6.61 19.53 1.36
CA PHE A 59 6.89 18.12 1.59
C PHE A 59 6.61 17.27 0.34
N VAL A 60 5.48 17.51 -0.33
CA VAL A 60 5.12 16.84 -1.58
C VAL A 60 6.17 17.08 -2.66
N GLU A 61 6.69 18.31 -2.79
CA GLU A 61 7.77 18.61 -3.73
C GLU A 61 9.08 17.90 -3.36
N MET A 62 9.43 17.88 -2.08
CA MET A 62 10.63 17.23 -1.57
C MET A 62 10.63 15.73 -1.86
N VAL A 63 9.50 15.06 -1.61
CA VAL A 63 9.38 13.59 -1.72
C VAL A 63 9.11 13.11 -3.14
N ARG A 64 8.50 13.93 -4.01
CA ARG A 64 8.23 13.56 -5.41
C ARG A 64 9.48 12.99 -6.08
N ASN A 65 9.39 11.85 -6.76
CA ASN A 65 10.52 11.19 -7.43
C ASN A 65 11.68 10.80 -6.49
N ALA A 66 11.45 10.71 -5.18
CA ALA A 66 12.46 10.16 -4.28
C ALA A 66 12.64 8.66 -4.55
N ASP A 67 13.89 8.21 -4.51
CA ASP A 67 14.23 6.79 -4.55
C ASP A 67 14.16 6.19 -3.15
N MET A 68 14.43 7.00 -2.12
CA MET A 68 14.38 6.60 -0.71
C MET A 68 13.93 7.76 0.19
N VAL A 69 13.04 7.48 1.13
CA VAL A 69 12.73 8.34 2.27
C VAL A 69 13.11 7.60 3.55
N LEU A 70 14.01 8.19 4.34
CA LEU A 70 14.40 7.69 5.65
C LEU A 70 13.76 8.58 6.73
N PHE A 71 12.89 7.99 7.54
CA PHE A 71 12.38 8.60 8.76
C PHE A 71 13.31 8.27 9.93
N ASN A 72 14.05 9.25 10.44
CA ASN A 72 14.85 9.06 11.66
C ASN A 72 14.06 9.46 12.91
N ARG A 73 14.54 9.05 14.09
CA ARG A 73 13.88 9.26 15.39
C ARG A 73 12.45 8.70 15.41
N SER A 74 12.27 7.56 14.75
CA SER A 74 11.01 6.84 14.70
C SER A 74 10.79 6.12 16.03
N SER A 75 9.60 6.23 16.58
CA SER A 75 9.21 5.62 17.86
C SER A 75 7.84 4.97 17.74
N ALA A 76 7.55 4.00 18.61
CA ALA A 76 6.32 3.20 18.54
C ALA A 76 5.03 4.01 18.82
N ASP A 77 5.14 5.21 19.40
CA ASP A 77 4.01 6.12 19.62
C ASP A 77 3.64 6.96 18.39
N LEU A 78 4.47 6.94 17.33
CA LEU A 78 4.19 7.65 16.09
C LEU A 78 3.44 6.75 15.11
N PRO A 79 2.51 7.30 14.31
CA PRO A 79 1.77 6.52 13.32
C PRO A 79 2.60 6.27 12.05
N LEU A 80 3.69 5.50 12.17
CA LEU A 80 4.70 5.30 11.12
C LEU A 80 4.12 4.66 9.85
N ALA A 81 3.13 3.79 9.96
CA ALA A 81 2.39 3.23 8.83
C ALA A 81 1.70 4.33 7.99
N ASN A 82 1.11 5.35 8.65
CA ASN A 82 0.50 6.49 7.99
C ASN A 82 1.56 7.40 7.33
N PHE A 83 2.75 7.49 7.93
CA PHE A 83 3.87 8.26 7.37
C PHE A 83 4.36 7.62 6.08
N ARG A 84 4.56 6.28 6.09
CA ARG A 84 4.86 5.50 4.89
C ARG A 84 3.82 5.75 3.81
N ARG A 85 2.52 5.63 4.14
CA ARG A 85 1.44 5.85 3.17
C ARG A 85 1.48 7.25 2.56
N SER A 86 1.71 8.28 3.38
CA SER A 86 1.81 9.66 2.93
C SER A 86 2.93 9.87 1.89
N VAL A 87 4.07 9.18 2.06
CA VAL A 87 5.16 9.17 1.09
C VAL A 87 4.78 8.39 -0.17
N LYS A 88 4.22 7.19 -0.01
CA LYS A 88 3.85 6.30 -1.13
C LYS A 88 2.77 6.86 -2.04
N VAL A 89 1.86 7.69 -1.53
CA VAL A 89 0.89 8.44 -2.34
C VAL A 89 1.59 9.41 -3.30
N VAL A 90 2.72 9.99 -2.89
CA VAL A 90 3.47 10.99 -3.68
C VAL A 90 4.54 10.33 -4.54
N SER A 91 5.17 9.26 -4.06
CA SER A 91 6.24 8.53 -4.74
C SER A 91 6.13 7.03 -4.48
N PRO A 92 5.26 6.34 -5.26
CA PRO A 92 5.01 4.90 -5.13
C PRO A 92 6.27 4.03 -5.18
N GLY A 93 7.18 4.34 -6.12
CA GLY A 93 8.43 3.57 -6.33
C GLY A 93 9.52 3.82 -5.29
N CYS A 94 9.28 4.72 -4.32
CA CYS A 94 10.26 5.07 -3.29
C CYS A 94 10.38 3.96 -2.24
N SER A 95 11.60 3.61 -1.83
CA SER A 95 11.82 2.86 -0.58
C SER A 95 11.51 3.77 0.62
N VAL A 96 10.83 3.25 1.64
CA VAL A 96 10.59 4.00 2.87
C VAL A 96 11.13 3.21 4.04
N GLU A 97 12.08 3.80 4.74
CA GLU A 97 12.78 3.19 5.86
C GLU A 97 12.57 3.99 7.13
N PHE A 98 12.52 3.30 8.27
CA PHE A 98 12.36 3.89 9.58
C PHE A 98 13.56 3.52 10.44
N ALA A 99 14.14 4.52 11.09
CA ALA A 99 15.23 4.37 12.02
C ALA A 99 14.89 5.06 13.34
N GLY A 100 15.17 4.38 14.46
CA GLY A 100 14.96 4.91 15.81
C GLY A 100 15.96 5.99 16.18
N GLU A 101 15.95 6.42 17.44
CA GLU A 101 16.83 7.49 17.92
C GLU A 101 18.32 7.12 17.83
N ASN A 102 18.66 5.83 17.94
CA ASN A 102 20.04 5.34 17.86
C ASN A 102 20.36 4.74 16.47
N ASN A 103 19.58 5.09 15.45
CA ASN A 103 19.65 4.58 14.08
C ASN A 103 19.42 3.07 13.94
N GLU A 104 18.83 2.42 14.93
CA GLU A 104 18.34 1.06 14.83
C GLU A 104 17.18 1.01 13.81
N PRO A 105 17.14 0.01 12.91
CA PRO A 105 15.99 -0.18 12.04
C PRO A 105 14.72 -0.39 12.86
N VAL A 106 13.64 0.30 12.50
CA VAL A 106 12.31 0.12 13.08
C VAL A 106 11.45 -0.61 12.05
N ASP A 107 11.00 -1.82 12.40
CA ASP A 107 10.02 -2.54 11.59
C ASP A 107 8.61 -2.01 11.90
N ILE A 108 7.90 -1.59 10.86
CA ILE A 108 6.55 -1.03 10.95
C ILE A 108 5.50 -1.99 10.39
N PHE A 109 5.91 -3.14 9.87
CA PHE A 109 5.03 -4.14 9.29
C PHE A 109 4.48 -5.12 10.33
N GLU A 110 5.11 -5.19 11.52
CA GLU A 110 4.72 -6.16 12.54
C GLU A 110 3.44 -5.83 13.32
N ASP A 111 2.83 -4.63 13.26
CA ASP A 111 1.64 -4.35 14.11
C ASP A 111 0.52 -3.39 13.61
N ASP A 112 0.71 -2.47 12.65
CA ASP A 112 -0.31 -1.44 12.37
C ASP A 112 -0.90 -1.47 10.95
N VAL A 113 -1.95 -2.28 10.78
CA VAL A 113 -2.89 -2.13 9.67
C VAL A 113 -3.73 -0.84 9.83
N PRO A 114 -4.17 -0.18 8.73
CA PRO A 114 -4.92 1.08 8.78
C PRO A 114 -6.26 1.09 9.49
N TYR A 115 -6.79 -0.07 9.81
CA TYR A 115 -8.15 -0.26 10.29
C TYR A 115 -8.11 -0.87 11.70
N ASP A 116 -9.16 -0.60 12.48
CA ASP A 116 -9.28 -1.15 13.82
C ASP A 116 -9.52 -2.66 13.77
N ILE A 117 -8.47 -3.43 14.02
CA ILE A 117 -8.48 -4.89 13.99
C ILE A 117 -9.21 -5.53 15.19
N THR A 118 -9.58 -4.72 16.18
CA THR A 118 -10.32 -5.13 17.37
C THR A 118 -11.83 -4.98 17.20
N GLN A 119 -12.27 -4.22 16.19
CA GLN A 119 -13.68 -4.05 15.86
C GLN A 119 -14.30 -5.34 15.32
N ASP A 120 -15.58 -5.60 15.65
CA ASP A 120 -16.38 -6.69 15.07
C ASP A 120 -17.65 -6.11 14.39
N PRO A 121 -17.75 -6.11 13.04
CA PRO A 121 -16.73 -6.56 12.09
C PRO A 121 -15.58 -5.55 11.93
N ILE A 122 -14.39 -6.04 11.56
CA ILE A 122 -13.27 -5.21 11.09
C ILE A 122 -13.72 -4.55 9.78
N VAL A 123 -13.76 -3.22 9.74
CA VAL A 123 -14.21 -2.47 8.57
C VAL A 123 -12.99 -2.08 7.73
N ILE A 124 -12.99 -2.51 6.47
CA ILE A 124 -11.91 -2.22 5.52
C ILE A 124 -12.42 -1.20 4.50
N ASP A 125 -11.83 -0.01 4.51
CA ASP A 125 -12.10 1.01 3.51
C ASP A 125 -11.48 0.64 2.15
N ASP A 126 -12.02 1.21 1.07
CA ASP A 126 -11.60 0.87 -0.30
C ASP A 126 -10.10 1.09 -0.53
N ILE A 127 -9.56 2.16 0.06
CA ILE A 127 -8.15 2.55 -0.05
C ILE A 127 -7.21 1.57 0.67
N ASP A 128 -7.75 0.81 1.63
CA ASP A 128 -6.99 -0.09 2.47
C ASP A 128 -7.13 -1.56 2.03
N TYR A 129 -7.95 -1.83 1.00
CA TYR A 129 -8.19 -3.19 0.50
C TYR A 129 -6.90 -3.93 0.12
N GLY A 130 -5.95 -3.24 -0.53
CA GLY A 130 -4.69 -3.84 -0.93
C GLY A 130 -3.85 -4.29 0.27
N ILE A 131 -3.82 -3.48 1.33
CA ILE A 131 -3.15 -3.83 2.59
C ILE A 131 -3.85 -5.02 3.24
N PHE A 132 -5.18 -4.97 3.33
CA PHE A 132 -5.98 -6.07 3.86
C PHE A 132 -5.77 -7.39 3.12
N TYR A 133 -5.69 -7.36 1.79
CA TYR A 133 -5.42 -8.55 0.98
C TYR A 133 -4.08 -9.19 1.33
N VAL A 134 -3.00 -8.41 1.40
CA VAL A 134 -1.65 -8.92 1.70
C VAL A 134 -1.53 -9.33 3.16
N ASP A 135 -1.96 -8.47 4.08
CA ASP A 135 -1.80 -8.70 5.52
C ASP A 135 -2.58 -9.92 6.00
N MET A 136 -3.72 -10.23 5.40
CA MET A 136 -4.47 -11.44 5.74
C MET A 136 -3.71 -12.72 5.41
N ARG A 137 -2.85 -12.71 4.37
CA ARG A 137 -1.94 -13.82 4.02
C ARG A 137 -0.73 -13.90 4.93
N ASP A 138 -0.12 -12.76 5.22
CA ASP A 138 1.14 -12.71 5.96
C ASP A 138 0.93 -12.88 7.47
N ASN A 139 -0.22 -12.47 8.00
CA ASN A 139 -0.57 -12.48 9.43
C ASN A 139 -1.92 -13.18 9.70
N PRO A 140 -2.06 -14.49 9.40
CA PRO A 140 -3.34 -15.20 9.46
C PRO A 140 -3.98 -15.20 10.85
N GLU A 141 -3.17 -15.22 11.92
CA GLU A 141 -3.62 -15.19 13.32
C GLU A 141 -4.39 -13.91 13.68
N ARG A 142 -4.18 -12.83 12.93
CA ARG A 142 -4.90 -11.57 13.13
C ARG A 142 -6.35 -11.63 12.65
N TYR A 143 -6.66 -12.50 11.69
CA TYR A 143 -7.95 -12.53 11.00
C TYR A 143 -8.72 -13.82 11.20
N ASP A 144 -8.07 -14.96 11.46
CA ASP A 144 -8.76 -16.25 11.57
C ASP A 144 -9.87 -16.19 12.64
N GLY A 145 -11.08 -16.55 12.22
CA GLY A 145 -12.28 -16.50 13.03
C GLY A 145 -12.87 -15.10 13.26
N LYS A 146 -12.27 -14.01 12.80
CA LYS A 146 -12.86 -12.67 12.87
C LYS A 146 -13.85 -12.42 11.74
N MET A 147 -14.69 -11.41 11.93
CA MET A 147 -15.59 -10.89 10.89
C MET A 147 -14.93 -9.69 10.22
N VAL A 148 -14.99 -9.64 8.89
CA VAL A 148 -14.54 -8.51 8.09
C VAL A 148 -15.69 -7.94 7.27
N ARG A 149 -15.66 -6.65 7.00
CA ARG A 149 -16.60 -5.96 6.12
C ARG A 149 -15.87 -5.08 5.12
N PHE A 150 -16.12 -5.30 3.83
CA PHE A 150 -15.42 -4.61 2.75
C PHE A 150 -16.25 -4.60 1.45
N ARG A 151 -15.91 -3.69 0.52
CA ARG A 151 -16.50 -3.63 -0.82
C ARG A 151 -15.64 -4.37 -1.85
N ALA A 152 -16.28 -5.15 -2.70
CA ALA A 152 -15.62 -5.90 -3.76
C ALA A 152 -16.54 -6.18 -4.94
N ARG A 153 -15.94 -6.61 -6.06
CA ARG A 153 -16.64 -7.06 -7.26
C ARG A 153 -16.82 -8.58 -7.22
N VAL A 154 -18.00 -9.04 -7.60
CA VAL A 154 -18.31 -10.47 -7.69
C VAL A 154 -17.60 -11.06 -8.90
N LEU A 155 -16.70 -12.02 -8.68
CA LEU A 155 -16.21 -12.92 -9.72
C LEU A 155 -16.72 -14.34 -9.48
N LYS A 156 -17.27 -14.97 -10.50
CA LYS A 156 -17.79 -16.34 -10.44
C LYS A 156 -16.89 -17.26 -11.22
N SER A 157 -16.74 -18.47 -10.71
CA SER A 157 -16.15 -19.56 -11.48
C SER A 157 -17.00 -19.83 -12.72
N SER A 158 -16.36 -20.34 -13.78
CA SER A 158 -17.07 -20.93 -14.93
C SER A 158 -17.97 -22.11 -14.51
N ARG A 159 -17.69 -22.72 -13.35
CA ARG A 159 -18.54 -23.72 -12.71
C ARG A 159 -19.65 -23.02 -11.92
N THR A 160 -20.81 -22.88 -12.57
CA THR A 160 -21.96 -22.11 -12.08
C THR A 160 -22.77 -22.78 -10.97
N ASP A 161 -22.46 -24.03 -10.63
CA ASP A 161 -23.17 -24.89 -9.69
C ASP A 161 -22.58 -24.88 -8.28
N ALA A 162 -21.43 -24.26 -8.06
CA ALA A 162 -20.81 -24.18 -6.74
C ALA A 162 -21.39 -23.03 -5.89
N ASP A 163 -21.58 -23.26 -4.60
CA ASP A 163 -21.96 -22.23 -3.61
C ASP A 163 -20.74 -21.37 -3.20
N ILE A 164 -19.95 -21.00 -4.21
CA ILE A 164 -18.72 -20.22 -4.07
C ILE A 164 -18.68 -19.10 -5.11
N PHE A 165 -18.06 -17.99 -4.74
CA PHE A 165 -17.66 -16.91 -5.62
C PHE A 165 -16.40 -16.27 -5.05
N MET A 166 -15.74 -15.39 -5.80
CA MET A 166 -14.55 -14.67 -5.36
C MET A 166 -14.89 -13.17 -5.31
N PRO A 167 -15.09 -12.58 -4.10
CA PRO A 167 -15.10 -11.14 -3.94
C PRO A 167 -13.70 -10.59 -4.21
N ALA A 168 -13.53 -9.90 -5.32
CA ALA A 168 -12.22 -9.42 -5.77
C ALA A 168 -12.24 -7.95 -6.19
N ARG A 169 -11.05 -7.33 -6.16
CA ARG A 169 -10.80 -5.99 -6.70
C ARG A 169 -9.80 -6.09 -7.86
N PRO A 170 -9.95 -5.30 -8.94
CA PRO A 170 -8.88 -5.19 -9.92
C PRO A 170 -7.70 -4.43 -9.31
N ALA A 171 -6.49 -4.91 -9.55
CA ALA A 171 -5.25 -4.33 -9.06
C ALA A 171 -4.21 -4.23 -10.17
N MET A 172 -3.36 -3.20 -10.07
CA MET A 172 -2.22 -3.00 -10.95
C MET A 172 -0.96 -3.47 -10.22
N THR A 173 -0.39 -4.59 -10.65
CA THR A 173 0.69 -5.27 -9.92
C THR A 173 2.09 -5.05 -10.50
N CYS A 174 2.24 -4.59 -11.75
CA CYS A 174 3.56 -4.37 -12.35
C CYS A 174 3.63 -3.32 -13.47
N CYS A 175 2.62 -3.24 -14.36
CA CYS A 175 2.56 -2.30 -15.49
C CYS A 175 1.09 -1.94 -15.82
N ALA A 176 0.86 -0.82 -16.51
CA ALA A 176 -0.48 -0.31 -16.85
C ALA A 176 -1.33 -1.26 -17.73
N GLU A 177 -0.74 -2.30 -18.32
CA GLU A 177 -1.40 -3.25 -19.22
C GLU A 177 -1.83 -4.56 -18.52
N ASP A 178 -1.40 -4.82 -17.27
CA ASP A 178 -1.65 -6.08 -16.55
C ASP A 178 -2.54 -5.86 -15.32
N VAL A 179 -3.86 -5.78 -15.56
CA VAL A 179 -4.86 -5.74 -14.48
C VAL A 179 -5.20 -7.15 -14.04
N GLN A 180 -4.91 -7.46 -12.78
CA GLN A 180 -5.29 -8.74 -12.15
C GLN A 180 -6.35 -8.52 -11.09
N TYR A 181 -7.22 -9.50 -10.89
CA TYR A 181 -8.17 -9.47 -9.79
C TYR A 181 -7.56 -10.15 -8.57
N ILE A 182 -7.49 -9.40 -7.47
CA ILE A 182 -7.03 -9.87 -6.17
C ILE A 182 -8.23 -10.10 -5.25
N GLY A 183 -8.22 -11.21 -4.52
CA GLY A 183 -9.30 -11.61 -3.62
C GLY A 183 -9.16 -13.07 -3.22
N TYR A 184 -10.13 -13.56 -2.45
CA TYR A 184 -10.13 -14.93 -1.93
C TYR A 184 -11.47 -15.60 -2.16
N ILE A 185 -11.50 -16.93 -2.04
CA ILE A 185 -12.74 -17.71 -2.20
C ILE A 185 -13.72 -17.34 -1.08
N CYS A 186 -14.98 -17.20 -1.45
CA CYS A 186 -16.07 -16.97 -0.52
C CYS A 186 -17.18 -18.02 -0.68
N HIS A 187 -17.45 -18.76 0.38
CA HIS A 187 -18.61 -19.64 0.49
C HIS A 187 -19.87 -18.83 0.79
N SER A 188 -20.90 -19.05 -0.03
CA SER A 188 -22.22 -18.46 0.17
C SER A 188 -23.31 -19.27 -0.50
N LYS A 189 -24.35 -19.64 0.25
CA LYS A 189 -25.58 -20.25 -0.29
C LYS A 189 -26.30 -19.35 -1.31
N ASN A 190 -25.99 -18.04 -1.30
CA ASN A 190 -26.55 -17.06 -2.22
C ASN A 190 -25.63 -16.79 -3.43
N ALA A 191 -24.45 -17.43 -3.54
CA ALA A 191 -23.49 -17.20 -4.62
C ALA A 191 -24.13 -17.31 -6.02
N ARG A 192 -25.04 -18.26 -6.20
CA ARG A 192 -25.77 -18.48 -7.46
C ARG A 192 -26.61 -17.28 -7.90
N ARG A 193 -27.17 -16.52 -6.95
CA ARG A 193 -28.02 -15.35 -7.19
C ARG A 193 -27.23 -14.07 -7.46
N LEU A 194 -25.93 -14.08 -7.21
CA LEU A 194 -25.07 -12.93 -7.46
C LEU A 194 -24.85 -12.76 -8.96
N THR A 195 -24.82 -11.50 -9.39
CA THR A 195 -24.53 -11.11 -10.77
C THR A 195 -23.03 -10.93 -10.93
N GLU A 196 -22.45 -11.58 -11.94
CA GLU A 196 -21.04 -11.42 -12.29
C GLU A 196 -20.70 -9.94 -12.51
N GLY A 197 -19.58 -9.50 -11.97
CA GLY A 197 -19.10 -8.14 -12.13
C GLY A 197 -19.87 -7.08 -11.34
N SER A 198 -20.88 -7.46 -10.54
CA SER A 198 -21.60 -6.51 -9.69
C SER A 198 -20.81 -6.15 -8.43
N TRP A 199 -20.98 -4.92 -7.94
CA TRP A 199 -20.39 -4.44 -6.70
C TRP A 199 -21.25 -4.81 -5.50
N ILE A 200 -20.60 -5.32 -4.47
CA ILE A 200 -21.23 -5.71 -3.21
C ILE A 200 -20.46 -5.15 -2.01
N GLU A 201 -21.18 -4.91 -0.92
CA GLU A 201 -20.60 -4.84 0.42
C GLU A 201 -20.77 -6.22 1.07
N LEU A 202 -19.66 -6.87 1.38
CA LEU A 202 -19.61 -8.20 1.97
C LEU A 202 -19.29 -8.08 3.46
N THR A 203 -20.03 -8.79 4.30
CA THR A 203 -19.62 -9.10 5.67
C THR A 203 -19.44 -10.60 5.79
N ALA A 204 -18.24 -11.06 6.12
CA ALA A 204 -17.88 -12.47 6.13
C ALA A 204 -16.97 -12.84 7.31
N ARG A 205 -17.04 -14.10 7.74
CA ARG A 205 -16.07 -14.67 8.68
C ARG A 205 -14.87 -15.18 7.91
N VAL A 206 -13.67 -14.87 8.38
CA VAL A 206 -12.42 -15.41 7.83
C VAL A 206 -12.10 -16.76 8.48
N ARG A 207 -11.60 -17.69 7.67
CA ARG A 207 -11.09 -19.00 8.11
C ARG A 207 -9.83 -19.33 7.34
N TRP A 208 -8.85 -19.94 7.98
CA TRP A 208 -7.68 -20.51 7.31
C TRP A 208 -7.94 -21.97 6.96
N GLU A 209 -8.03 -22.29 5.67
CA GLU A 209 -8.41 -23.63 5.22
C GLU A 209 -7.59 -24.05 3.99
N TYR A 210 -7.35 -25.35 3.86
CA TYR A 210 -6.69 -25.91 2.67
C TYR A 210 -7.59 -25.73 1.44
N VAL A 211 -7.06 -25.05 0.41
CA VAL A 211 -7.77 -24.84 -0.86
C VAL A 211 -7.14 -25.72 -1.92
N ASP A 212 -7.85 -26.77 -2.36
CA ASP A 212 -7.37 -27.73 -3.37
C ASP A 212 -6.83 -27.08 -4.65
N LEU A 213 -7.42 -25.96 -5.07
CA LEU A 213 -7.01 -25.22 -6.26
C LEU A 213 -5.64 -24.53 -6.08
N ALA A 214 -5.34 -24.07 -4.87
CA ALA A 214 -4.07 -23.43 -4.53
C ALA A 214 -3.01 -24.45 -4.10
N GLY A 215 -3.43 -25.60 -3.58
CA GLY A 215 -2.53 -26.64 -3.07
C GLY A 215 -1.93 -26.33 -1.70
N GLU A 216 -2.39 -25.26 -1.05
CA GLU A 216 -1.94 -24.76 0.26
C GLU A 216 -3.10 -24.21 1.09
N GLU A 217 -2.83 -23.85 2.35
CA GLU A 217 -3.81 -23.15 3.19
C GLU A 217 -3.89 -21.67 2.79
N GLU A 218 -5.11 -21.20 2.59
CA GLU A 218 -5.43 -19.83 2.17
C GLU A 218 -6.56 -19.27 3.05
N PRO A 219 -6.74 -17.93 3.10
CA PRO A 219 -7.93 -17.37 3.70
C PRO A 219 -9.16 -17.74 2.85
N VAL A 220 -10.21 -18.14 3.55
CA VAL A 220 -11.51 -18.45 2.98
C VAL A 220 -12.57 -17.64 3.71
N PHE A 221 -13.39 -16.94 2.94
CA PHE A 221 -14.51 -16.16 3.47
C PHE A 221 -15.77 -17.01 3.57
N TYR A 222 -16.49 -16.89 4.69
CA TYR A 222 -17.83 -17.44 4.87
C TYR A 222 -18.83 -16.29 4.97
N ALA A 223 -19.62 -16.06 3.92
CA ALA A 223 -20.50 -14.91 3.83
C ALA A 223 -21.60 -14.94 4.91
N LYS A 224 -21.71 -13.85 5.67
CA LYS A 224 -22.79 -13.62 6.63
C LYS A 224 -23.86 -12.67 6.08
N SER A 225 -23.43 -11.62 5.39
CA SER A 225 -24.31 -10.65 4.73
C SER A 225 -23.69 -10.21 3.41
N ILE A 226 -24.52 -10.06 2.38
CA ILE A 226 -24.13 -9.54 1.07
C ILE A 226 -25.16 -8.49 0.68
N GLN A 227 -24.73 -7.25 0.50
CA GLN A 227 -25.59 -6.13 0.10
C GLN A 227 -25.10 -5.58 -1.23
N ALA A 228 -26.03 -5.14 -2.09
CA ALA A 228 -25.66 -4.43 -3.31
C ALA A 228 -24.98 -3.09 -2.94
N ALA A 229 -23.85 -2.81 -3.56
CA ALA A 229 -23.11 -1.57 -3.37
C ALA A 229 -22.90 -0.85 -4.71
N ARG A 230 -22.62 0.45 -4.64
CA ARG A 230 -22.07 1.17 -5.79
C ARG A 230 -20.58 0.89 -5.91
N ALA A 231 -20.05 1.09 -7.11
CA ALA A 231 -18.61 1.14 -7.31
C ALA A 231 -17.97 2.16 -6.35
N PRO A 232 -16.78 1.86 -5.82
CA PRO A 232 -15.96 2.83 -5.10
C PRO A 232 -15.54 4.00 -6.01
N GLU A 233 -15.05 5.09 -5.43
CA GLU A 233 -14.54 6.23 -6.22
C GLU A 233 -13.38 5.80 -7.13
N ASP A 234 -12.46 4.99 -6.60
CA ASP A 234 -11.42 4.30 -7.34
C ASP A 234 -11.69 2.78 -7.33
N GLU A 235 -11.97 2.21 -8.50
CA GLU A 235 -12.18 0.76 -8.65
C GLU A 235 -10.88 -0.04 -8.56
N MET A 236 -9.76 0.58 -8.93
CA MET A 236 -8.44 -0.05 -8.96
C MET A 236 -7.78 -0.03 -7.58
N VAL A 237 -7.16 -1.14 -7.20
CA VAL A 237 -6.28 -1.24 -6.03
C VAL A 237 -4.84 -1.01 -6.48
N TYR A 238 -4.13 -0.19 -5.70
CA TYR A 238 -2.74 0.16 -5.95
C TYR A 238 -1.88 -0.36 -4.79
N PHE A 239 -0.90 -1.20 -5.12
CA PHE A 239 0.09 -1.70 -4.17
C PHE A 239 1.31 -0.78 -4.16
N ASN A 240 1.21 0.35 -3.45
CA ASN A 240 2.27 1.37 -3.35
C ASN A 240 2.92 1.39 -1.95
#